data_AF-A0A661MN18-F1
#
_entry.id   AF-A0A661MN18-F1
#
_cell.length_a   1.000
_cell.length_b   1.000
_cell.length_c   1.000
_cell.angle_alpha   90.00
_cell.angle_beta   90.00
_cell.angle_gamma   90.00
#
_symmetry.space_group_name_H-M   'P 1'
#
loop_
_entity.id
_entity.type
_entity.pdbx_description
1 polymer ?
#
loop_
_entity_poly.entity_id
_entity_poly.type
_entity_poly.pdbx_seq_one_letter_code
_entity_poly.pdbx_strand_id
1 'polypeptide(L)'
;MAIADENLAIKKAIQDLENRIDQMHLDFDKFIHGDLNRMPPWEELEQDLLAFSRKKIFDLQLSNQLDRILYKFQTRKRIWLRWLKESHTR
;
A
#
# COMPACT_ATOMS: atom_id res chain seq x y z
N MET A 1 -23.21 20.12 1.92
CA MET A 1 -23.09 18.64 1.95
C MET A 1 -21.83 18.12 1.26
N ALA A 2 -21.31 18.76 0.20
CA ALA A 2 -20.17 18.26 -0.59
C ALA A 2 -18.87 17.89 0.17
N ILE A 3 -18.45 18.69 1.16
CA ILE A 3 -17.16 18.45 1.87
C ILE A 3 -17.18 17.15 2.69
N ALA A 4 -18.33 16.81 3.28
CA ALA A 4 -18.45 15.59 4.09
C ALA A 4 -18.39 14.32 3.23
N ASP A 5 -18.99 14.37 2.03
CA ASP A 5 -18.99 13.26 1.08
C ASP A 5 -17.60 13.05 0.46
N GLU A 6 -16.90 14.15 0.12
CA GLU A 6 -15.51 14.11 -0.35
C GLU A 6 -14.56 13.53 0.71
N ASN A 7 -14.66 14.00 1.95
CA ASN A 7 -13.86 13.47 3.06
C ASN A 7 -14.14 11.98 3.31
N LEU A 8 -15.40 11.55 3.20
CA LEU A 8 -15.77 10.14 3.33
C LEU A 8 -15.17 9.30 2.18
N ALA A 9 -15.18 9.82 0.95
CA ALA A 9 -14.57 9.14 -0.19
C ALA A 9 -13.05 9.01 -0.03
N ILE A 10 -12.37 10.06 0.41
CA ILE A 10 -10.93 10.03 0.71
C ILE A 10 -10.63 9.01 1.81
N LYS A 11 -11.41 9.01 2.90
CA LYS A 11 -11.26 8.06 3.99
C LYS A 11 -11.39 6.60 3.53
N LYS A 12 -12.40 6.31 2.69
CA LYS A 12 -12.59 4.96 2.14
C LYS A 12 -11.39 4.57 1.25
N ALA A 13 -10.95 5.46 0.37
CA ALA A 13 -9.81 5.19 -0.49
C ALA A 13 -8.51 4.94 0.30
N ILE A 14 -8.28 5.71 1.37
CA ILE A 14 -7.18 5.50 2.33
C ILE A 14 -7.28 4.09 2.94
N GLN A 15 -8.46 3.70 3.42
CA GLN A 15 -8.66 2.38 4.02
C GLN A 15 -8.45 1.24 2.99
N ASP A 16 -8.92 1.42 1.76
CA ASP A 16 -8.76 0.44 0.69
C ASP A 16 -7.28 0.25 0.34
N LEU A 17 -6.51 1.34 0.25
CA LEU A 17 -5.06 1.30 0.05
C LEU A 17 -4.35 0.59 1.20
N GLU A 18 -4.77 0.84 2.44
CA GLU A 18 -4.22 0.15 3.61
C GLU A 18 -4.45 -1.37 3.53
N ASN A 19 -5.68 -1.78 3.23
CA ASN A 19 -6.04 -3.19 3.10
C ASN A 19 -5.24 -3.87 1.98
N ARG A 20 -5.03 -3.17 0.85
CA ARG A 20 -4.21 -3.67 -0.26
C ARG A 20 -2.75 -3.87 0.14
N ILE A 21 -2.18 -2.98 0.97
CA ILE A 21 -0.81 -3.15 1.49
C ILE A 21 -0.70 -4.39 2.37
N ASP A 22 -1.68 -4.61 3.24
CA ASP A 22 -1.69 -5.79 4.12
C ASP A 22 -1.89 -7.08 3.34
N GLN A 23 -2.79 -7.08 2.36
CA GLN A 23 -2.97 -8.23 1.46
C GLN A 23 -1.71 -8.51 0.64
N MET A 24 -1.08 -7.47 0.09
CA MET A 24 0.19 -7.58 -0.63
C MET A 24 1.27 -8.21 0.25
N HIS A 25 1.29 -7.90 1.55
CA HIS A 25 2.25 -8.51 2.47
C HIS A 25 2.04 -10.01 2.64
N LEU A 26 0.79 -10.46 2.73
CA LEU A 26 0.46 -11.90 2.77
C LEU A 26 0.77 -12.59 1.43
N ASP A 27 0.52 -11.92 0.31
CA ASP A 27 0.79 -12.47 -1.01
C ASP A 27 2.31 -12.64 -1.25
N PHE A 28 3.13 -11.72 -0.73
CA PHE A 28 4.58 -11.86 -0.73
C PHE A 28 5.05 -13.02 0.13
N ASP A 29 4.48 -13.18 1.33
CA ASP A 29 4.82 -14.30 2.20
C ASP A 29 4.52 -15.64 1.50
N LYS A 30 3.34 -15.77 0.89
CA LYS A 30 2.97 -16.93 0.08
C LYS A 30 3.89 -17.14 -1.12
N PHE A 31 4.27 -16.08 -1.83
CA PHE A 31 5.19 -16.17 -2.96
C PHE A 31 6.55 -16.71 -2.56
N ILE A 32 7.11 -16.23 -1.45
CA ILE A 32 8.42 -16.65 -0.94
C ILE A 32 8.41 -18.10 -0.46
N HIS A 33 7.27 -18.57 0.08
CA HIS A 33 7.10 -19.98 0.48
C HIS A 33 6.65 -20.91 -0.66
N GLY A 34 6.44 -20.39 -1.87
CA GLY A 34 6.04 -21.17 -3.05
C GLY A 34 4.55 -21.48 -3.13
N ASP A 35 3.71 -20.93 -2.23
CA ASP A 35 2.25 -21.06 -2.26
C ASP A 35 1.60 -20.19 -3.34
N LEU A 36 2.36 -19.22 -3.88
CA LEU A 36 1.94 -18.35 -4.97
C LEU A 36 2.96 -18.42 -6.12
N ASN A 37 2.49 -18.79 -7.31
CA ASN A 37 3.34 -18.96 -8.50
C ASN A 37 3.70 -17.67 -9.24
N ARG A 38 3.19 -16.52 -8.77
CA ARG A 38 3.37 -15.22 -9.43
C ARG A 38 3.88 -14.17 -8.44
N MET A 39 4.78 -13.32 -8.92
CA MET A 39 5.22 -12.15 -8.18
C MET A 39 4.02 -11.26 -7.86
N PRO A 40 3.80 -10.87 -6.60
CA PRO A 40 2.78 -9.89 -6.27
C PRO A 40 3.10 -8.53 -6.93
N PRO A 41 2.14 -7.85 -7.60
CA PRO A 41 2.37 -6.65 -8.40
C PRO A 41 2.50 -5.39 -7.53
N TRP A 42 3.58 -5.29 -6.75
CA TRP A 42 3.80 -4.18 -5.82
C TRP A 42 4.07 -2.86 -6.53
N GLU A 43 4.59 -2.87 -7.76
CA GLU A 43 4.81 -1.67 -8.56
C GLU A 43 3.49 -0.96 -8.87
N GLU A 44 2.43 -1.72 -9.18
CA GLU A 44 1.09 -1.17 -9.44
C GLU A 44 0.52 -0.50 -8.18
N LEU A 45 0.67 -1.14 -7.01
CA LEU A 45 0.26 -0.55 -5.74
C LEU A 45 1.07 0.72 -5.41
N GLU A 46 2.37 0.75 -5.75
CA GLU A 46 3.18 1.96 -5.60
C GLU A 46 2.68 3.11 -6.49
N GLN A 47 2.37 2.82 -7.76
CA GLN A 47 1.83 3.83 -8.67
C GLN A 47 0.49 4.38 -8.18
N ASP A 48 -0.39 3.51 -7.68
CA ASP A 48 -1.67 3.92 -7.09
C ASP A 48 -1.48 4.83 -5.87
N LEU A 49 -0.55 4.47 -4.97
CA LEU A 49 -0.22 5.28 -3.80
C LEU A 49 0.37 6.64 -4.18
N LEU A 50 1.26 6.68 -5.18
CA LEU A 50 1.84 7.93 -5.69
C LEU A 50 0.80 8.80 -6.41
N ALA A 51 -0.12 8.21 -7.15
CA ALA A 51 -1.21 8.93 -7.78
C ALA A 51 -2.17 9.51 -6.73
N PHE A 52 -2.47 8.73 -5.69
CA PHE A 52 -3.33 9.18 -4.61
C PHE A 52 -2.67 10.26 -3.74
N SER A 53 -1.37 10.16 -3.46
CA SER A 53 -0.66 11.13 -2.61
C SER A 53 -0.55 12.53 -3.21
N ARG A 54 -0.67 12.65 -4.54
CA ARG A 54 -0.71 13.95 -5.24
C ARG A 54 -2.06 14.66 -5.10
N LYS A 55 -3.11 13.98 -4.61
CA LYS A 55 -4.41 14.60 -4.39
C LYS A 55 -4.33 15.61 -3.25
N LYS A 56 -5.01 16.73 -3.42
CA LYS A 56 -5.07 17.77 -2.39
C LYS A 56 -6.02 17.32 -1.27
N ILE A 57 -5.49 17.00 -0.10
CA ILE A 57 -6.26 16.64 1.10
C ILE A 57 -6.19 17.82 2.07
N PHE A 58 -7.33 18.49 2.30
CA PHE A 58 -7.41 19.64 3.21
C PHE A 58 -7.66 19.23 4.66
N ASP A 59 -8.25 18.06 4.86
CA ASP A 59 -8.49 17.52 6.19
C ASP A 59 -7.18 16.98 6.78
N LEU A 60 -6.74 17.59 7.88
CA LEU A 60 -5.47 17.25 8.53
C LEU A 60 -5.44 15.80 9.02
N GLN A 61 -6.57 15.26 9.49
CA GLN A 61 -6.63 13.89 9.96
C GLN A 61 -6.46 12.91 8.80
N LEU A 62 -7.11 13.16 7.66
CA LEU A 62 -6.97 12.35 6.46
C LEU A 62 -5.56 12.45 5.86
N SER A 63 -4.94 13.65 5.89
CA SER A 63 -3.54 13.83 5.47
C SER A 63 -2.59 13.00 6.34
N ASN A 64 -2.74 13.05 7.67
CA ASN A 64 -1.93 12.26 8.59
C ASN A 64 -2.15 10.74 8.41
N GLN A 65 -3.37 10.32 8.08
CA GLN A 65 -3.65 8.91 7.78
C GLN A 65 -2.94 8.47 6.51
N LEU A 66 -2.96 9.30 5.45
CA LEU A 66 -2.23 9.03 4.23
C LEU A 66 -0.72 8.89 4.50
N ASP A 67 -0.12 9.81 5.27
CA ASP A 67 1.31 9.74 5.61
C ASP A 67 1.69 8.44 6.33
N ARG A 68 0.84 7.99 7.26
CA ARG A 68 1.03 6.70 7.96
C ARG A 68 1.00 5.52 7.00
N ILE A 69 0.08 5.52 6.05
CA ILE A 69 -0.04 4.44 5.05
C ILE A 69 1.15 4.46 4.09
N LEU A 70 1.60 5.64 3.64
CA LEU A 70 2.80 5.77 2.81
C LEU A 70 4.04 5.23 3.55
N TYR A 71 4.20 5.56 4.83
CA TYR A 71 5.27 5.02 5.66
C TYR A 71 5.18 3.49 5.83
N LYS A 72 3.97 2.97 6.08
CA LYS A 72 3.69 1.52 6.16
C LYS A 72 4.09 0.82 4.86
N PHE A 73 3.68 1.36 3.70
CA PHE A 73 4.05 0.83 2.40
C PHE A 73 5.56 0.80 2.19
N GLN A 74 6.27 1.91 2.43
CA GLN A 74 7.74 1.95 2.25
C GLN A 74 8.46 0.94 3.14
N THR A 75 7.97 0.76 4.37
CA THR A 75 8.51 -0.25 5.30
C THR A 75 8.26 -1.66 4.79
N ARG A 76 7.04 -1.98 4.36
CA ARG A 76 6.66 -3.30 3.82
C ARG A 76 7.39 -3.61 2.51
N LYS A 77 7.47 -2.65 1.59
CA LYS A 77 8.23 -2.76 0.33
C LYS A 77 9.68 -3.13 0.58
N ARG A 78 10.34 -2.49 1.56
CA ARG A 78 11.72 -2.85 1.93
C ARG A 78 11.84 -4.31 2.37
N ILE A 79 10.88 -4.82 3.15
CA ILE A 79 10.83 -6.21 3.59
C ILE A 79 10.62 -7.14 2.39
N TRP A 80 9.65 -6.86 1.52
CA TRP A 80 9.36 -7.67 0.33
C TRP A 80 10.57 -7.79 -0.59
N LEU A 81 11.20 -6.66 -0.93
CA LEU A 81 12.38 -6.63 -1.78
C LEU A 81 13.57 -7.34 -1.14
N ARG A 82 13.66 -7.33 0.19
CA ARG A 82 14.67 -8.10 0.91
C ARG A 82 14.42 -9.60 0.79
N TRP A 83 13.18 -10.05 1.01
CA TRP A 83 12.81 -11.46 0.84
C TRP A 83 13.12 -11.96 -0.57
N LEU A 84 12.82 -11.14 -1.60
CA LEU A 84 13.18 -11.47 -2.98
C LEU A 84 14.68 -11.66 -3.17
N LYS A 85 15.51 -10.77 -2.62
CA LYS A 85 16.97 -10.92 -2.71
C LYS A 85 17.45 -12.19 -2.02
N GLU A 86 16.90 -12.49 -0.84
CA GLU A 86 17.26 -13.67 -0.06
C GLU A 86 16.81 -14.98 -0.73
N SER A 87 15.66 -14.99 -1.41
CA SER A 87 15.15 -16.16 -2.13
C SER A 87 15.93 -16.47 -3.40
N HIS A 88 16.45 -15.45 -4.10
CA HIS A 88 17.26 -15.62 -5.32
C HIS A 88 18.71 -16.04 -5.05
N THR A 89 19.16 -16.01 -3.79
CA THR A 89 20.54 -16.40 -3.39
C THR A 89 20.61 -17.85 -2.88
N ARG A 90 19.47 -18.56 -2.85
CA ARG A 90 19.37 -20.00 -2.51
C ARG A 90 19.16 -20.82 -3.78
#